data_AF-A0A941LJF9-F1
#
_entry.id   AF-A0A941LJF9-F1
#
_cell.length_a   1.000
_cell.length_b   1.000
_cell.length_c   1.000
_cell.angle_alpha   90.00
_cell.angle_beta   90.00
_cell.angle_gamma   90.00
#
_symmetry.space_group_name_H-M   'P 1'
#
loop_
_entity.id
_entity.type
_entity.pdbx_description
1 polymer ?
#
loop_
_entity_poly.entity_id
_entity_poly.type
_entity_poly.pdbx_seq_one_letter_code
_entity_poly.pdbx_strand_id
1 'polypeptide(L)'
;MMVQLVQLMILAANVSEALPQILLFEDGIWRDVSLQAIPQKLGDIQNEIEQHLSRIMRQVGGTPSVSVQAQSPGFKAPFRALFKTLLPPDVRDALEKAAATGGKPVLQLFIAPAVEWIPWELLHDGTDFLGIRFAVARLPIVKPQTSVRGDRHRDVPEVQSLLGDHVLDDELRAQWELTFEGFCAKPAWERRFPSNGVAQYPTLTEFEEAKRAGVLHVTCHGGLSEQGVGGFFWSLNHTHAQTFNYRITTSFAETINFATRPLVFGNACASVNTNPGALHGFGSSFMIGGALNFIGTMAPISKKMGVLFARQFYRELFASHPDGPVSVAEALRTTKNNFSSPQPPEEPAGDPSYLFYCLYGPPDATYTPVQG
;
A
#
# COMPACT_ATOMS: atom_id res chain seq x y z
N MET A 1 26.08 -4.48 5.58
CA MET A 1 25.80 -5.11 4.28
C MET A 1 25.37 -4.03 3.30
N MET A 2 25.88 -4.01 2.06
CA MET A 2 25.39 -3.08 1.03
C MET A 2 23.95 -3.44 0.64
N VAL A 3 23.04 -2.47 0.69
CA VAL A 3 21.69 -2.60 0.13
C VAL A 3 21.82 -2.72 -1.38
N GLN A 4 21.30 -3.81 -1.97
CA GLN A 4 21.19 -3.91 -3.42
C GLN A 4 19.98 -3.13 -3.88
N LEU A 5 20.18 -2.20 -4.82
CA LEU A 5 19.15 -1.32 -5.31
C LEU A 5 18.94 -1.57 -6.80
N VAL A 6 17.71 -1.90 -7.17
CA VAL A 6 17.25 -1.91 -8.57
C VAL A 6 16.32 -0.71 -8.74
N GLN A 7 16.60 0.14 -9.72
CA GLN A 7 15.77 1.32 -10.00
C GLN A 7 15.23 1.23 -11.41
N LEU A 8 13.91 1.33 -11.52
CA LEU A 8 13.19 1.34 -12.78
C LEU A 8 12.42 2.64 -12.91
N MET A 9 12.40 3.21 -14.12
CA MET A 9 11.48 4.28 -14.48
C MET A 9 10.43 3.70 -15.42
N ILE A 10 9.16 3.84 -15.03
CA ILE A 10 8.00 3.30 -15.72
C ILE A 10 7.17 4.48 -16.21
N LEU A 11 7.21 4.74 -17.51
CA LEU A 11 6.46 5.82 -18.13
C LEU A 11 5.26 5.24 -18.89
N ALA A 12 4.18 6.02 -18.96
CA ALA A 12 3.06 5.67 -19.82
C ALA A 12 3.55 5.60 -21.28
N ALA A 13 3.00 4.65 -22.03
CA ALA A 13 3.33 4.52 -23.44
C ALA A 13 2.89 5.76 -24.23
N ASN A 14 3.67 6.13 -25.24
CA ASN A 14 3.30 7.22 -26.17
C ASN A 14 2.12 6.83 -27.09
N VAL A 15 1.81 5.53 -27.17
CA VAL A 15 0.71 4.97 -27.95
C VAL A 15 -0.33 4.43 -26.98
N SER A 16 -1.60 4.80 -27.18
CA SER A 16 -2.70 4.32 -26.34
C SER A 16 -2.73 2.79 -26.29
N GLU A 17 -2.94 2.24 -25.09
CA GLU A 17 -3.04 0.80 -24.82
C GLU A 17 -1.77 -0.03 -25.07
N ALA A 18 -0.63 0.60 -25.37
CA ALA A 18 0.66 -0.10 -25.47
C ALA A 18 1.27 -0.35 -24.08
N LEU A 19 2.23 -1.28 -24.02
CA LEU A 19 3.03 -1.53 -22.81
C LEU A 19 3.78 -0.27 -22.36
N PRO A 20 3.95 -0.07 -21.03
CA PRO A 20 4.72 1.06 -20.52
C PRO A 20 6.16 1.05 -21.06
N GLN A 21 6.72 2.24 -21.21
CA GLN A 21 8.16 2.38 -21.42
C GLN A 21 8.88 2.08 -20.10
N ILE A 22 9.92 1.26 -20.16
CA ILE A 22 10.71 0.85 -18.99
C ILE A 22 12.16 1.25 -19.21
N LEU A 23 12.66 2.12 -18.33
CA LEU A 23 14.08 2.46 -18.25
C LEU A 23 14.69 1.79 -17.02
N LEU A 24 15.82 1.11 -17.21
CA LEU A 24 16.62 0.52 -16.14
C LEU A 24 17.79 1.46 -15.81
N PHE A 25 17.99 1.78 -14.53
CA PHE A 25 19.18 2.50 -14.10
C PHE A 25 20.32 1.54 -13.85
N GLU A 26 21.41 1.68 -14.58
CA GLU A 26 22.62 0.87 -14.43
C GLU A 26 23.85 1.74 -14.73
N ASP A 27 24.90 1.60 -13.91
CA ASP A 27 26.17 2.32 -14.06
C ASP A 27 26.04 3.85 -14.20
N GLY A 28 25.07 4.44 -13.49
CA GLY A 28 24.85 5.88 -13.47
C GLY A 28 23.99 6.41 -14.62
N ILE A 29 23.47 5.54 -15.49
CA ILE A 29 22.75 5.93 -16.72
C ILE A 29 21.39 5.22 -16.77
N TRP A 30 20.37 5.92 -17.25
CA TRP A 30 19.07 5.32 -17.58
C TRP A 30 19.13 4.71 -18.99
N ARG A 31 18.92 3.41 -19.08
CA ARG A 31 18.86 2.66 -20.35
C ARG A 31 17.42 2.31 -20.69
N ASP A 32 16.99 2.62 -21.90
CA ASP A 32 15.70 2.14 -22.41
C ASP A 32 15.79 0.65 -22.74
N VAL A 33 14.99 -0.14 -22.03
CA VAL A 33 14.92 -1.60 -22.16
C VAL A 33 13.51 -2.05 -22.54
N SER A 34 12.67 -1.14 -23.02
CA SER A 34 11.25 -1.38 -23.28
C SER A 34 11.02 -2.56 -24.21
N LEU A 35 10.00 -3.36 -23.88
CA LEU A 35 9.55 -4.44 -24.75
C LEU A 35 8.90 -3.87 -26.02
N GLN A 36 9.00 -4.63 -27.12
CA GLN A 36 8.25 -4.35 -28.32
C GLN A 36 6.74 -4.54 -28.09
N ALA A 37 5.94 -3.97 -28.98
CA ALA A 37 4.49 -4.09 -28.93
C ALA A 37 4.05 -5.56 -28.86
N ILE A 38 3.12 -5.85 -27.95
CA ILE A 38 2.45 -7.14 -27.85
C ILE A 38 1.07 -7.07 -28.52
N PRO A 39 0.48 -8.20 -28.94
CA PRO A 39 -0.86 -8.21 -29.53
C PRO A 39 -1.97 -7.80 -28.55
N GLN A 40 -1.77 -8.02 -27.25
CA GLN A 40 -2.77 -7.75 -26.21
C GLN A 40 -2.72 -6.29 -25.79
N LYS A 41 -3.89 -5.67 -25.64
CA LYS A 41 -4.01 -4.28 -25.18
C LYS A 41 -3.78 -4.19 -23.67
N LEU A 42 -3.13 -3.13 -23.23
CA LEU A 42 -2.85 -2.88 -21.81
C LEU A 42 -4.15 -2.81 -20.98
N GLY A 43 -5.23 -2.25 -21.54
CA GLY A 43 -6.54 -2.18 -20.88
C GLY A 43 -7.18 -3.55 -20.66
N ASP A 44 -6.99 -4.50 -21.59
CA ASP A 44 -7.49 -5.87 -21.42
C ASP A 44 -6.76 -6.58 -20.27
N ILE A 45 -5.43 -6.41 -20.21
CA ILE A 45 -4.60 -6.93 -19.11
C ILE A 45 -5.07 -6.35 -17.76
N GLN A 46 -5.31 -5.04 -17.71
CA GLN A 46 -5.82 -4.39 -16.49
C GLN A 46 -7.14 -5.00 -16.04
N ASN A 47 -8.12 -5.12 -16.94
CA ASN A 47 -9.42 -5.69 -16.64
C ASN A 47 -9.33 -7.13 -16.14
N GLU A 48 -8.50 -7.97 -16.77
CA GLU A 48 -8.29 -9.36 -16.36
C GLU A 48 -7.73 -9.47 -14.93
N ILE A 49 -6.74 -8.64 -14.59
CA ILE A 49 -6.13 -8.61 -13.26
C ILE A 49 -7.11 -8.11 -12.21
N GLU A 50 -7.82 -7.02 -12.48
CA GLU A 50 -8.81 -6.47 -11.55
C GLU A 50 -9.95 -7.46 -11.28
N GLN A 51 -10.47 -8.12 -12.32
CA GLN A 51 -11.48 -9.17 -12.18
C GLN A 51 -10.93 -10.36 -11.41
N HIS A 52 -9.65 -10.71 -11.63
CA HIS A 52 -8.99 -11.80 -10.92
C HIS A 52 -8.92 -11.53 -9.42
N LEU A 53 -8.36 -10.39 -9.02
CA LEU A 53 -8.26 -9.99 -7.62
C LEU A 53 -9.63 -9.85 -6.95
N SER A 54 -10.58 -9.21 -7.64
CA SER A 54 -11.96 -9.07 -7.16
C SER A 54 -12.62 -10.41 -6.87
N ARG A 55 -12.48 -11.38 -7.77
CA ARG A 55 -13.06 -12.71 -7.59
C ARG A 55 -12.45 -13.45 -6.39
N ILE A 56 -11.13 -13.41 -6.25
CA ILE A 56 -10.43 -14.03 -5.12
C ILE A 56 -10.90 -13.40 -3.81
N MET A 57 -10.99 -12.08 -3.75
CA MET A 57 -11.37 -11.41 -2.50
C MET A 57 -12.84 -11.57 -2.14
N ARG A 58 -13.73 -11.75 -3.13
CA ARG A 58 -15.12 -12.18 -2.86
C ARG A 58 -15.19 -13.59 -2.24
N GLN A 59 -14.29 -14.49 -2.62
CA GLN A 59 -14.24 -15.84 -2.03
C GLN A 59 -13.67 -15.81 -0.61
N VAL A 60 -12.62 -15.04 -0.38
CA VAL A 60 -11.99 -14.88 0.94
C VAL A 60 -12.94 -14.19 1.92
N GLY A 61 -13.61 -13.12 1.50
CA GLY A 61 -14.53 -12.34 2.34
C GLY A 61 -15.99 -12.85 2.35
N GLY A 62 -16.29 -13.94 1.65
CA GLY A 62 -17.65 -14.50 1.55
C GLY A 62 -18.07 -15.34 2.76
N THR A 63 -19.32 -15.78 2.76
CA THR A 63 -19.87 -16.71 3.76
C THR A 63 -20.44 -17.94 3.05
N PRO A 64 -19.84 -19.14 3.18
CA PRO A 64 -18.62 -19.44 3.95
C PRO A 64 -17.37 -18.85 3.29
N SER A 65 -16.38 -18.47 4.11
CA SER A 65 -15.09 -17.96 3.64
C SER A 65 -14.24 -19.08 3.04
N VAL A 66 -13.56 -18.80 1.93
CA VAL A 66 -12.66 -19.74 1.25
C VAL A 66 -11.20 -19.35 1.51
N SER A 67 -10.40 -20.31 1.99
CA SER A 67 -8.95 -20.16 2.12
C SER A 67 -8.27 -20.20 0.74
N VAL A 68 -7.57 -19.13 0.37
CA VAL A 68 -6.78 -18.97 -0.84
C VAL A 68 -5.32 -18.78 -0.49
N GLN A 69 -4.50 -19.78 -0.80
CA GLN A 69 -3.06 -19.70 -0.60
C GLN A 69 -2.40 -18.90 -1.72
N ALA A 70 -1.58 -17.89 -1.39
CA ALA A 70 -0.87 -17.06 -2.37
C ALA A 70 0.01 -17.91 -3.31
N GLN A 71 0.63 -18.97 -2.80
CA GLN A 71 1.48 -19.86 -3.59
C GLN A 71 0.72 -20.87 -4.45
N SER A 72 -0.61 -20.93 -4.35
CA SER A 72 -1.43 -21.82 -5.17
C SER A 72 -1.36 -21.44 -6.65
N PRO A 73 -1.39 -22.41 -7.59
CA PRO A 73 -1.38 -22.12 -9.03
C PRO A 73 -2.50 -21.17 -9.45
N GLY A 74 -3.68 -21.30 -8.84
CA GLY A 74 -4.85 -20.47 -9.13
C GLY A 74 -4.63 -18.99 -8.82
N PHE A 75 -3.82 -18.66 -7.82
CA PHE A 75 -3.51 -17.28 -7.48
C PHE A 75 -2.26 -16.77 -8.22
N LYS A 76 -1.16 -17.53 -8.24
CA LYS A 76 0.13 -17.00 -8.75
C LYS A 76 0.31 -17.04 -10.27
N ALA A 77 -0.38 -17.94 -10.98
CA ALA A 77 -0.14 -18.12 -12.41
C ALA A 77 -0.41 -16.85 -13.26
N PRO A 78 -1.49 -16.08 -13.04
CA PRO A 78 -1.72 -14.82 -13.75
C PRO A 78 -0.58 -13.82 -13.56
N PHE A 79 -0.06 -13.69 -12.33
CA PHE A 79 1.01 -12.73 -12.06
C PHE A 79 2.38 -13.20 -12.55
N ARG A 80 2.61 -14.52 -12.66
CA ARG A 80 3.79 -15.07 -13.33
C ARG A 80 3.75 -14.83 -14.84
N ALA A 81 2.56 -14.94 -15.45
CA ALA A 81 2.38 -14.57 -16.84
C ALA A 81 2.62 -13.07 -17.03
N LEU A 82 2.02 -12.24 -16.17
CA LEU A 82 2.19 -10.79 -16.21
C LEU A 82 3.65 -10.36 -16.04
N PHE A 83 4.41 -10.99 -15.13
CA PHE A 83 5.85 -10.74 -14.96
C PHE A 83 6.61 -10.95 -16.28
N LYS A 84 6.33 -12.03 -17.02
CA LYS A 84 6.98 -12.31 -18.31
C LYS A 84 6.54 -11.36 -19.41
N THR A 85 5.29 -10.90 -19.38
CA THR A 85 4.72 -9.98 -20.36
C THR A 85 5.24 -8.55 -20.17
N LEU A 86 5.42 -8.10 -18.92
CA LEU A 86 5.79 -6.72 -18.62
C LEU A 86 7.29 -6.50 -18.52
N LEU A 87 8.06 -7.47 -18.00
CA LEU A 87 9.48 -7.24 -17.67
C LEU A 87 10.44 -7.72 -18.76
N PRO A 88 11.27 -6.80 -19.32
CA PRO A 88 12.35 -7.14 -20.25
C PRO A 88 13.38 -8.10 -19.65
N PRO A 89 14.10 -8.90 -20.48
CA PRO A 89 15.21 -9.74 -20.02
C PRO A 89 16.19 -9.01 -19.10
N ASP A 90 16.70 -7.86 -19.52
CA ASP A 90 17.67 -7.05 -18.76
C ASP A 90 17.18 -6.70 -17.34
N VAL A 91 15.88 -6.38 -17.20
CA VAL A 91 15.28 -6.08 -15.89
C VAL A 91 15.20 -7.34 -15.03
N ARG A 92 14.82 -8.48 -15.62
CA ARG A 92 14.74 -9.76 -14.89
C ARG A 92 16.12 -10.20 -14.40
N ASP A 93 17.14 -10.01 -15.22
CA ASP A 93 18.53 -10.32 -14.85
C ASP A 93 19.02 -9.40 -13.72
N ALA A 94 18.71 -8.10 -13.78
CA ALA A 94 19.04 -7.15 -12.71
C ALA A 94 18.35 -7.52 -11.38
N LEU A 95 17.07 -7.90 -11.41
CA LEU A 95 16.34 -8.37 -10.24
C LEU A 95 16.97 -9.64 -9.66
N GLU A 96 17.28 -10.63 -10.50
CA GLU A 96 17.87 -11.89 -10.03
C GLU A 96 19.26 -11.67 -9.42
N LYS A 97 20.10 -10.85 -10.07
CA LYS A 97 21.41 -10.44 -9.54
C LYS A 97 21.28 -9.78 -8.17
N ALA A 98 20.34 -8.85 -8.01
CA ALA A 98 20.11 -8.18 -6.73
C ALA A 98 19.66 -9.16 -5.64
N ALA A 99 18.74 -10.07 -5.97
CA ALA A 99 18.22 -11.06 -5.02
C ALA A 99 19.26 -12.12 -4.60
N ALA A 100 20.21 -12.47 -5.46
CA ALA A 100 21.23 -13.48 -5.18
C ALA A 100 22.27 -13.07 -4.11
N THR A 101 22.37 -11.79 -3.77
CA THR A 101 23.44 -11.25 -2.89
C THR A 101 23.22 -11.47 -1.38
N GLY A 102 22.13 -12.11 -0.97
CA GLY A 102 21.82 -12.41 0.44
C GLY A 102 21.51 -11.18 1.32
N GLY A 103 21.48 -9.98 0.74
CA GLY A 103 21.10 -8.74 1.43
C GLY A 103 19.59 -8.49 1.48
N LYS A 104 19.21 -7.26 1.85
CA LYS A 104 17.83 -6.75 1.81
C LYS A 104 17.64 -5.93 0.52
N PRO A 105 17.38 -6.56 -0.64
CA PRO A 105 17.27 -5.82 -1.89
C PRO A 105 16.05 -4.91 -1.91
N VAL A 106 16.21 -3.76 -2.53
CA VAL A 106 15.20 -2.71 -2.69
C VAL A 106 14.91 -2.54 -4.17
N LEU A 107 13.62 -2.47 -4.51
CA LEU A 107 13.14 -2.15 -5.85
C LEU A 107 12.46 -0.78 -5.81
N GLN A 108 13.07 0.22 -6.44
CA GLN A 108 12.50 1.55 -6.60
C GLN A 108 11.85 1.70 -7.98
N LEU A 109 10.58 2.09 -7.98
CA LEU A 109 9.77 2.26 -9.18
C LEU A 109 9.41 3.75 -9.34
N PHE A 110 10.13 4.47 -10.19
CA PHE A 110 9.75 5.82 -10.60
C PHE A 110 8.60 5.73 -11.58
N ILE A 111 7.37 5.98 -11.14
CA ILE A 111 6.17 5.52 -11.86
C ILE A 111 5.26 6.68 -12.28
N ALA A 112 4.81 6.69 -13.53
CA ALA A 112 3.77 7.60 -13.98
C ALA A 112 2.40 7.19 -13.39
N PRO A 113 1.56 8.13 -12.92
CA PRO A 113 0.25 7.81 -12.32
C PRO A 113 -0.64 6.90 -13.18
N ALA A 114 -0.59 7.04 -14.51
CA ALA A 114 -1.39 6.26 -15.46
C ALA A 114 -1.10 4.75 -15.47
N VAL A 115 0.04 4.32 -14.91
CA VAL A 115 0.46 2.90 -14.87
C VAL A 115 0.63 2.38 -13.44
N GLU A 116 0.17 3.14 -12.44
CA GLU A 116 0.16 2.71 -11.03
C GLU A 116 -0.73 1.49 -10.77
N TRP A 117 -1.71 1.24 -11.65
CA TRP A 117 -2.59 0.08 -11.52
C TRP A 117 -1.84 -1.25 -11.61
N ILE A 118 -0.66 -1.27 -12.25
CA ILE A 118 0.14 -2.49 -12.41
C ILE A 118 0.53 -3.02 -11.02
N PRO A 119 0.25 -4.30 -10.72
CA PRO A 119 0.47 -4.87 -9.40
C PRO A 119 1.92 -5.34 -9.24
N TRP A 120 2.89 -4.41 -9.24
CA TRP A 120 4.33 -4.72 -9.22
C TRP A 120 4.73 -5.69 -8.10
N GLU A 121 4.18 -5.51 -6.92
CA GLU A 121 4.42 -6.33 -5.74
C GLU A 121 3.89 -7.75 -5.90
N LEU A 122 2.87 -7.96 -6.75
CA LEU A 122 2.31 -9.29 -7.07
C LEU A 122 2.98 -9.95 -8.26
N LEU A 123 3.85 -9.28 -9.02
CA LEU A 123 4.56 -9.96 -10.08
C LEU A 123 5.39 -11.11 -9.50
N HIS A 124 5.28 -12.30 -10.11
CA HIS A 124 5.91 -13.51 -9.60
C HIS A 124 7.00 -13.96 -10.58
N ASP A 125 8.26 -13.91 -10.16
CA ASP A 125 9.41 -14.19 -11.05
C ASP A 125 9.64 -15.68 -11.33
N GLY A 126 9.09 -16.53 -10.49
CA GLY A 126 9.21 -17.98 -10.59
C GLY A 126 9.68 -18.62 -9.28
N THR A 127 10.35 -17.82 -8.44
CA THR A 127 10.71 -18.16 -7.07
C THR A 127 9.64 -17.64 -6.11
N ASP A 128 9.33 -16.34 -6.15
CA ASP A 128 8.30 -15.74 -5.29
C ASP A 128 7.75 -14.43 -5.89
N PHE A 129 6.85 -13.78 -5.16
CA PHE A 129 6.34 -12.45 -5.43
C PHE A 129 7.40 -11.37 -5.21
N LEU A 130 7.46 -10.34 -6.06
CA LEU A 130 8.42 -9.24 -5.89
C LEU A 130 8.25 -8.52 -4.55
N GLY A 131 7.01 -8.40 -4.04
CA GLY A 131 6.73 -7.81 -2.72
C GLY A 131 7.24 -8.63 -1.53
N ILE A 132 7.65 -9.88 -1.75
CA ILE A 132 8.29 -10.77 -0.78
C ILE A 132 9.82 -10.73 -0.96
N ARG A 133 10.28 -10.81 -2.21
CA ARG A 133 11.71 -10.81 -2.53
C ARG A 133 12.38 -9.44 -2.36
N PHE A 134 11.64 -8.33 -2.47
CA PHE A 134 12.18 -6.97 -2.45
C PHE A 134 11.40 -6.06 -1.51
N ALA A 135 12.09 -5.08 -0.94
CA ALA A 135 11.44 -3.89 -0.39
C ALA A 135 11.05 -3.00 -1.58
N VAL A 136 9.79 -3.11 -2.02
CA VAL A 136 9.29 -2.37 -3.19
C VAL A 136 8.78 -0.99 -2.76
N ALA A 137 9.23 0.06 -3.43
CA ALA A 137 8.77 1.43 -3.22
C ALA A 137 8.41 2.11 -4.54
N ARG A 138 7.21 2.69 -4.58
CA ARG A 138 6.66 3.46 -5.69
C ARG A 138 6.98 4.95 -5.48
N LEU A 139 7.64 5.56 -6.45
CA LEU A 139 8.07 6.95 -6.45
C LEU A 139 7.33 7.67 -7.58
N PRO A 140 6.12 8.21 -7.32
CA PRO A 140 5.27 8.70 -8.38
C PRO A 140 5.85 9.96 -9.04
N ILE A 141 5.75 10.05 -10.36
CA ILE A 141 6.19 11.18 -11.17
C ILE A 141 5.02 12.18 -11.26
N VAL A 142 4.97 13.12 -10.33
CA VAL A 142 3.83 14.05 -10.14
C VAL A 142 4.22 15.52 -10.29
N LYS A 143 3.20 16.38 -10.47
CA LYS A 143 3.28 17.84 -10.39
C LYS A 143 2.28 18.33 -9.33
N PRO A 144 2.62 19.34 -8.49
CA PRO A 144 3.90 20.02 -8.37
C PRO A 144 5.02 19.13 -7.80
N GLN A 145 6.28 19.56 -7.93
CA GLN A 145 7.41 18.83 -7.35
C GLN A 145 7.25 18.73 -5.83
N THR A 146 6.98 17.53 -5.34
CA THR A 146 7.05 17.23 -3.91
C THR A 146 8.52 16.99 -3.57
N SER A 147 9.11 17.84 -2.74
CA SER A 147 10.52 17.69 -2.37
C SER A 147 10.66 16.47 -1.46
N VAL A 148 11.05 15.34 -2.02
CA VAL A 148 11.43 14.14 -1.28
C VAL A 148 12.87 14.24 -0.72
N ARG A 149 13.55 15.37 -0.97
CA ARG A 149 14.89 15.68 -0.45
C ARG A 149 14.78 16.20 0.98
N GLY A 150 15.69 15.75 1.84
CA GLY A 150 15.78 16.15 3.25
C GLY A 150 16.00 14.96 4.17
N ASP A 151 15.94 15.22 5.48
CA ASP A 151 15.98 14.19 6.52
C ASP A 151 14.87 13.16 6.28
N ARG A 152 15.27 11.88 6.27
CA ARG A 152 14.40 10.71 6.07
C ARG A 152 14.02 10.07 7.40
N HIS A 153 14.59 10.56 8.50
CA HIS A 153 14.10 10.29 9.83
C HIS A 153 12.90 11.18 10.15
N ARG A 154 11.91 10.58 10.81
CA ARG A 154 10.72 11.27 11.29
C ARG A 154 10.46 10.91 12.74
N ASP A 155 10.53 11.93 13.59
CA ASP A 155 9.91 11.88 14.89
C ASP A 155 8.40 11.74 14.73
N VAL A 156 7.80 10.85 15.52
CA VAL A 156 6.36 10.65 15.59
C VAL A 156 5.88 11.24 16.92
N PRO A 157 5.54 12.54 16.98
CA PRO A 157 5.08 13.19 18.20
C PRO A 157 3.64 12.82 18.57
N GLU A 158 2.86 12.39 17.57
CA GLU A 158 1.46 11.98 17.67
C GLU A 158 1.09 11.05 16.50
N VAL A 159 0.21 10.09 16.77
CA VAL A 159 -0.51 9.24 15.84
C VAL A 159 -2.00 9.63 15.83
N GLN A 160 -2.58 9.81 14.65
CA GLN A 160 -4.02 9.93 14.45
C GLN A 160 -4.57 8.62 13.89
N SER A 161 -5.44 7.95 14.63
CA SER A 161 -6.00 6.64 14.30
C SER A 161 -7.50 6.75 14.05
N LEU A 162 -7.91 6.69 12.78
CA LEU A 162 -9.27 6.94 12.32
C LEU A 162 -9.92 5.64 11.84
N LEU A 163 -11.00 5.22 12.50
CA LEU A 163 -11.85 4.10 12.10
C LEU A 163 -13.17 4.64 11.55
N GLY A 164 -13.53 4.24 10.34
CA GLY A 164 -14.84 4.52 9.76
C GLY A 164 -15.97 3.74 10.43
N ASP A 165 -17.16 4.31 10.40
CA ASP A 165 -18.38 3.71 10.94
C ASP A 165 -18.76 2.42 10.20
N HIS A 166 -19.24 1.43 10.95
CA HIS A 166 -19.63 0.10 10.47
C HIS A 166 -18.55 -0.64 9.65
N VAL A 167 -17.26 -0.28 9.80
CA VAL A 167 -16.16 -0.97 9.12
C VAL A 167 -15.86 -2.31 9.79
N LEU A 168 -15.72 -2.33 11.12
CA LEU A 168 -15.35 -3.51 11.90
C LEU A 168 -16.49 -3.98 12.80
N ASP A 169 -16.52 -5.27 13.11
CA ASP A 169 -17.32 -5.82 14.21
C ASP A 169 -16.62 -5.57 15.56
N ASP A 170 -17.26 -5.94 16.67
CA ASP A 170 -16.73 -5.68 18.01
C ASP A 170 -15.41 -6.38 18.29
N GLU A 171 -15.23 -7.62 17.80
CA GLU A 171 -14.00 -8.38 18.01
C GLU A 171 -12.82 -7.75 17.26
N LEU A 172 -12.99 -7.44 15.98
CA LEU A 172 -11.95 -6.79 15.20
C LEU A 172 -11.70 -5.36 15.65
N ARG A 173 -12.72 -4.64 16.14
CA ARG A 173 -12.55 -3.32 16.73
C ARG A 173 -11.67 -3.38 17.97
N ALA A 174 -11.89 -4.35 18.86
CA ALA A 174 -11.04 -4.52 20.04
C ALA A 174 -9.58 -4.78 19.65
N GLN A 175 -9.31 -5.55 18.59
CA GLN A 175 -7.95 -5.74 18.09
C GLN A 175 -7.36 -4.46 17.46
N TRP A 176 -8.18 -3.71 16.71
CA TRP A 176 -7.79 -2.44 16.11
C TRP A 176 -7.40 -1.39 17.16
N GLU A 177 -8.10 -1.35 18.30
CA GLU A 177 -7.79 -0.50 19.44
C GLU A 177 -6.42 -0.79 20.09
N LEU A 178 -5.83 -1.97 19.82
CA LEU A 178 -4.50 -2.34 20.30
C LEU A 178 -3.39 -2.07 19.27
N THR A 179 -3.69 -1.36 18.17
CA THR A 179 -2.73 -1.14 17.07
C THR A 179 -1.48 -0.39 17.51
N PHE A 180 -1.61 0.56 18.42
CA PHE A 180 -0.51 1.42 18.87
C PHE A 180 -0.14 1.22 20.35
N GLU A 181 -0.67 0.17 20.99
CA GLU A 181 -0.44 -0.11 22.39
C GLU A 181 1.05 -0.36 22.67
N GLY A 182 1.58 0.31 23.71
CA GLY A 182 2.93 0.05 24.23
C GLY A 182 4.08 0.70 23.46
N PHE A 183 3.85 1.42 22.35
CA PHE A 183 4.93 2.07 21.61
C PHE A 183 5.39 3.41 22.20
N CYS A 184 4.53 4.10 22.95
CA CYS A 184 4.88 5.37 23.60
C CYS A 184 4.17 5.49 24.95
N ALA A 185 4.92 5.91 25.97
CA ALA A 185 4.37 6.11 27.31
C ALA A 185 3.56 7.41 27.46
N LYS A 186 3.66 8.34 26.49
CA LYS A 186 2.95 9.63 26.53
C LYS A 186 1.43 9.41 26.34
N PRO A 187 0.57 9.76 27.32
CA PRO A 187 -0.86 9.45 27.27
C PRO A 187 -1.63 10.03 26.07
N ALA A 188 -1.16 11.14 25.50
CA ALA A 188 -1.76 11.80 24.35
C ALA A 188 -0.97 11.55 23.04
N TRP A 189 -0.20 10.47 22.98
CA TRP A 189 0.54 10.11 21.77
C TRP A 189 -0.36 9.55 20.68
N GLU A 190 -1.42 8.81 21.03
CA GLU A 190 -2.43 8.36 20.08
C GLU A 190 -3.74 9.13 20.30
N ARG A 191 -4.23 9.81 19.26
CA ARG A 191 -5.60 10.31 19.20
C ARG A 191 -6.41 9.38 18.31
N ARG A 192 -7.41 8.71 18.91
CA ARG A 192 -8.20 7.65 18.28
C ARG A 192 -9.65 8.08 18.07
N PHE A 193 -10.20 7.75 16.90
CA PHE A 193 -11.61 7.96 16.55
C PHE A 193 -12.23 6.65 16.05
N PRO A 194 -13.34 6.17 16.64
CA PRO A 194 -13.97 6.70 17.86
C PRO A 194 -13.06 6.54 19.09
N SER A 195 -13.16 7.47 20.04
CA SER A 195 -12.40 7.41 21.31
C SER A 195 -13.17 6.61 22.37
N ASN A 196 -12.53 5.63 23.01
CA ASN A 196 -12.94 5.04 24.30
C ASN A 196 -14.46 4.79 24.46
N GLY A 197 -15.09 4.11 23.50
CA GLY A 197 -16.51 3.73 23.59
C GLY A 197 -17.54 4.84 23.32
N VAL A 198 -17.11 6.05 22.94
CA VAL A 198 -18.01 7.11 22.47
C VAL A 198 -18.24 6.93 20.97
N ALA A 199 -19.50 6.77 20.55
CA ALA A 199 -19.90 6.49 19.16
C ALA A 199 -19.71 7.68 18.19
N GLN A 200 -18.71 8.54 18.39
CA GLN A 200 -18.38 9.61 17.45
C GLN A 200 -17.28 9.13 16.50
N TYR A 201 -17.71 8.67 15.33
CA TYR A 201 -16.84 8.33 14.22
C TYR A 201 -16.28 9.59 13.54
N PRO A 202 -15.08 9.51 12.94
CA PRO A 202 -14.43 10.66 12.32
C PRO A 202 -15.16 11.11 11.05
N THR A 203 -15.11 12.42 10.80
CA THR A 203 -15.51 13.06 9.55
C THR A 203 -14.27 13.52 8.78
N LEU A 204 -14.46 14.21 7.65
CA LEU A 204 -13.37 14.91 6.97
C LEU A 204 -12.73 15.98 7.85
N THR A 205 -13.43 16.53 8.85
CA THR A 205 -12.86 17.50 9.80
C THR A 205 -11.71 16.86 10.59
N GLU A 206 -11.96 15.73 11.24
CA GLU A 206 -10.93 14.98 11.97
C GLU A 206 -9.80 14.51 11.06
N PHE A 207 -10.12 14.15 9.81
CA PHE A 207 -9.11 13.81 8.80
C PHE A 207 -8.19 15.01 8.48
N GLU A 208 -8.75 16.20 8.27
CA GLU A 208 -7.97 17.41 8.00
C GLU A 208 -7.15 17.86 9.20
N GLU A 209 -7.67 17.72 10.41
CA GLU A 209 -6.92 17.97 11.65
C GLU A 209 -5.68 17.07 11.73
N ALA A 210 -5.78 15.83 11.24
CA ALA A 210 -4.70 14.87 11.27
C ALA A 210 -3.51 15.20 10.35
N LYS A 211 -3.59 16.25 9.52
CA LYS A 211 -2.47 16.68 8.66
C LYS A 211 -1.21 17.12 9.41
N ARG A 212 -1.30 17.26 10.74
CA ARG A 212 -0.19 17.61 11.66
C ARG A 212 0.39 16.42 12.41
N ALA A 213 -0.17 15.21 12.26
CA ALA A 213 0.33 14.02 12.93
C ALA A 213 1.70 13.59 12.35
N GLY A 214 2.45 12.77 13.09
CA GLY A 214 3.60 12.06 12.52
C GLY A 214 3.16 10.82 11.72
N VAL A 215 2.05 10.22 12.14
CA VAL A 215 1.39 9.09 11.47
C VAL A 215 -0.12 9.33 11.42
N LEU A 216 -0.72 9.11 10.26
CA LEU A 216 -2.17 9.06 10.05
C LEU A 216 -2.54 7.63 9.63
N HIS A 217 -3.18 6.88 10.53
CA HIS A 217 -3.71 5.55 10.26
C HIS A 217 -5.22 5.63 10.03
N VAL A 218 -5.69 5.07 8.90
CA VAL A 218 -7.08 5.14 8.47
C VAL A 218 -7.57 3.74 8.16
N THR A 219 -8.61 3.27 8.85
CA THR A 219 -9.31 2.02 8.56
C THR A 219 -10.75 2.37 8.14
N CYS A 220 -11.10 2.13 6.89
CA CYS A 220 -12.32 2.69 6.28
C CYS A 220 -12.92 1.75 5.22
N HIS A 221 -14.04 2.17 4.62
CA HIS A 221 -14.63 1.49 3.46
C HIS A 221 -13.98 1.99 2.17
N GLY A 222 -13.66 1.09 1.25
CA GLY A 222 -13.37 1.45 -0.14
C GLY A 222 -14.65 1.55 -0.98
N GLY A 223 -14.73 2.53 -1.87
CA GLY A 223 -15.87 2.70 -2.78
C GLY A 223 -15.48 3.26 -4.14
N LEU A 224 -16.37 3.06 -5.13
CA LEU A 224 -16.30 3.64 -6.45
C LEU A 224 -17.49 4.58 -6.64
N SER A 225 -17.27 5.78 -7.18
CA SER A 225 -18.38 6.72 -7.44
C SER A 225 -19.39 6.15 -8.45
N GLU A 226 -20.69 6.29 -8.15
CA GLU A 226 -21.81 5.64 -8.86
C GLU A 226 -21.98 6.06 -10.34
N GLN A 227 -21.30 7.12 -10.79
CA GLN A 227 -21.46 7.64 -12.15
C GLN A 227 -20.21 7.47 -13.04
N GLY A 228 -19.16 6.79 -12.58
CA GLY A 228 -17.93 6.63 -13.36
C GLY A 228 -17.12 7.93 -13.59
N VAL A 229 -17.64 9.07 -13.14
CA VAL A 229 -17.01 10.41 -13.29
C VAL A 229 -16.18 10.82 -12.07
N GLY A 230 -16.33 10.16 -10.90
CA GLY A 230 -15.75 10.61 -9.63
C GLY A 230 -14.63 9.74 -9.04
N GLY A 231 -14.11 8.75 -9.79
CA GLY A 231 -13.00 7.90 -9.34
C GLY A 231 -13.28 7.08 -8.06
N PHE A 232 -12.20 6.56 -7.46
CA PHE A 232 -12.22 5.84 -6.19
C PHE A 232 -12.25 6.79 -5.01
N PHE A 233 -12.91 6.37 -3.93
CA PHE A 233 -12.92 7.11 -2.67
C PHE A 233 -12.79 6.17 -1.47
N TRP A 234 -12.29 6.71 -0.36
CA TRP A 234 -12.42 6.12 0.96
C TRP A 234 -13.58 6.76 1.70
N SER A 235 -14.35 5.96 2.42
CA SER A 235 -15.49 6.46 3.19
C SER A 235 -15.36 6.14 4.67
N LEU A 236 -15.41 7.18 5.49
CA LEU A 236 -15.49 7.09 6.94
C LEU A 236 -16.91 6.80 7.42
N ASN A 237 -17.94 7.00 6.59
CA ASN A 237 -19.32 6.58 6.85
C ASN A 237 -20.10 6.56 5.53
N HIS A 238 -20.36 5.36 4.99
CA HIS A 238 -21.03 5.21 3.69
C HIS A 238 -22.56 5.20 3.80
N THR A 239 -23.12 5.07 5.01
CA THR A 239 -24.57 4.99 5.26
C THR A 239 -25.16 6.34 5.69
N HIS A 240 -24.32 7.29 6.11
CA HIS A 240 -24.77 8.62 6.53
C HIS A 240 -25.40 9.42 5.38
N ALA A 241 -26.50 10.13 5.66
CA ALA A 241 -27.21 10.91 4.64
C ALA A 241 -26.33 11.98 3.96
N GLN A 242 -25.41 12.59 4.70
CA GLN A 242 -24.42 13.54 4.19
C GLN A 242 -23.09 12.86 3.83
N THR A 243 -23.12 11.88 2.93
CA THR A 243 -21.92 11.06 2.59
C THR A 243 -20.69 11.89 2.21
N PHE A 244 -20.86 13.08 1.63
CA PHE A 244 -19.74 13.97 1.25
C PHE A 244 -18.84 14.38 2.43
N ASN A 245 -19.38 14.49 3.65
CA ASN A 245 -18.60 14.84 4.85
C ASN A 245 -17.71 13.70 5.35
N TYR A 246 -17.72 12.55 4.67
CA TYR A 246 -17.01 11.34 5.06
C TYR A 246 -16.18 10.75 3.92
N ARG A 247 -16.23 11.34 2.72
CA ARG A 247 -15.58 10.81 1.51
C ARG A 247 -14.22 11.48 1.29
N ILE A 248 -13.17 10.72 1.47
CA ILE A 248 -11.79 11.10 1.10
C ILE A 248 -11.62 10.69 -0.36
N THR A 249 -11.60 11.66 -1.27
CA THR A 249 -11.33 11.45 -2.70
C THR A 249 -9.84 11.65 -3.00
N THR A 250 -9.39 11.25 -4.19
CA THR A 250 -8.04 11.60 -4.69
C THR A 250 -7.84 13.11 -4.74
N SER A 251 -8.81 13.85 -5.29
CA SER A 251 -8.78 15.31 -5.33
C SER A 251 -8.69 15.96 -3.95
N PHE A 252 -9.41 15.43 -2.96
CA PHE A 252 -9.30 15.89 -1.59
C PHE A 252 -7.89 15.63 -1.05
N ALA A 253 -7.36 14.40 -1.21
CA ALA A 253 -6.02 14.02 -0.75
C ALA A 253 -4.90 14.88 -1.38
N GLU A 254 -5.04 15.31 -2.64
CA GLU A 254 -4.11 16.24 -3.30
C GLU A 254 -4.12 17.65 -2.68
N THR A 255 -5.24 18.08 -2.11
CA THR A 255 -5.40 19.42 -1.52
C THR A 255 -5.02 19.49 -0.05
N ILE A 256 -4.89 18.35 0.63
CA ILE A 256 -4.44 18.31 2.02
C ILE A 256 -3.01 18.83 2.05
N ASN A 257 -2.73 19.81 2.92
CA ASN A 257 -1.38 20.30 3.17
C ASN A 257 -0.79 19.58 4.40
N PHE A 258 -0.13 18.46 4.17
CA PHE A 258 0.55 17.69 5.22
C PHE A 258 1.83 18.39 5.70
N ALA A 259 1.67 19.31 6.65
CA ALA A 259 2.75 20.15 7.15
C ALA A 259 3.91 19.36 7.79
N THR A 260 3.62 18.24 8.45
CA THR A 260 4.62 17.37 9.11
C THR A 260 5.17 16.27 8.22
N ARG A 261 4.65 16.14 7.00
CA ARG A 261 5.01 15.08 6.05
C ARG A 261 4.92 13.67 6.69
N PRO A 262 3.72 13.25 7.12
CA PRO A 262 3.53 12.01 7.87
C PRO A 262 3.74 10.76 7.01
N LEU A 263 3.78 9.63 7.71
CA LEU A 263 3.33 8.36 7.14
C LEU A 263 1.80 8.32 7.15
N VAL A 264 1.19 8.19 5.98
CA VAL A 264 -0.24 7.89 5.85
C VAL A 264 -0.39 6.39 5.59
N PHE A 265 -1.16 5.70 6.43
CA PHE A 265 -1.43 4.26 6.30
C PHE A 265 -2.93 4.04 6.14
N GLY A 266 -3.35 3.54 4.98
CA GLY A 266 -4.76 3.33 4.64
C GLY A 266 -5.15 1.88 4.44
N ASN A 267 -6.04 1.41 5.30
CA ASN A 267 -6.78 0.17 5.17
C ASN A 267 -8.17 0.46 4.61
N ALA A 268 -8.35 0.35 3.30
CA ALA A 268 -9.69 0.36 2.71
C ALA A 268 -10.18 -1.09 2.54
N CYS A 269 -11.12 -1.49 3.38
CA CYS A 269 -11.67 -2.84 3.34
C CYS A 269 -12.75 -2.96 2.24
N ALA A 270 -12.87 -4.14 1.63
CA ALA A 270 -14.02 -4.43 0.76
C ALA A 270 -15.31 -4.36 1.59
N SER A 271 -16.31 -3.62 1.09
CA SER A 271 -17.70 -3.86 1.47
C SER A 271 -18.30 -4.91 0.52
N VAL A 272 -19.13 -5.81 1.05
CA VAL A 272 -19.62 -7.02 0.35
C VAL A 272 -20.38 -6.70 -0.95
N ASN A 273 -20.82 -5.44 -1.15
CA ASN A 273 -21.70 -5.02 -2.25
C ASN A 273 -21.12 -3.96 -3.19
N THR A 274 -19.86 -3.54 -3.05
CA THR A 274 -19.24 -2.55 -3.95
C THR A 274 -18.39 -3.23 -5.02
N ASN A 275 -18.52 -2.80 -6.28
CA ASN A 275 -17.60 -3.18 -7.35
C ASN A 275 -16.17 -2.88 -6.88
N PRO A 276 -15.31 -3.90 -6.65
CA PRO A 276 -14.00 -3.69 -6.08
C PRO A 276 -13.04 -3.27 -7.18
N GLY A 277 -13.12 -2.02 -7.60
CA GLY A 277 -12.05 -1.45 -8.39
C GLY A 277 -10.86 -1.14 -7.47
N ALA A 278 -9.66 -1.34 -8.00
CA ALA A 278 -8.41 -1.13 -7.30
C ALA A 278 -8.24 0.35 -6.86
N LEU A 279 -7.55 0.62 -5.73
CA LEU A 279 -7.35 1.98 -5.18
C LEU A 279 -6.36 2.81 -6.02
N HIS A 280 -6.69 3.00 -7.30
CA HIS A 280 -5.86 3.71 -8.25
C HIS A 280 -5.77 5.19 -7.87
N GLY A 281 -4.55 5.74 -7.91
CA GLY A 281 -4.29 7.18 -7.79
C GLY A 281 -4.16 7.74 -6.36
N PHE A 282 -4.57 7.01 -5.32
CA PHE A 282 -4.43 7.50 -3.94
C PHE A 282 -2.96 7.70 -3.53
N GLY A 283 -2.07 6.79 -3.93
CA GLY A 283 -0.64 6.91 -3.63
C GLY A 283 -0.06 8.21 -4.15
N SER A 284 -0.21 8.48 -5.46
CA SER A 284 0.14 9.78 -6.05
C SER A 284 -0.53 10.96 -5.36
N SER A 285 -1.82 10.87 -5.05
CA SER A 285 -2.60 11.97 -4.47
C SER A 285 -2.08 12.38 -3.08
N PHE A 286 -1.82 11.42 -2.19
CA PHE A 286 -1.26 11.70 -0.87
C PHE A 286 0.18 12.22 -0.94
N MET A 287 0.96 11.74 -1.90
CA MET A 287 2.30 12.30 -2.14
C MET A 287 2.20 13.76 -2.60
N ILE A 288 1.26 14.12 -3.48
CA ILE A 288 0.97 15.51 -3.89
C ILE A 288 0.57 16.37 -2.68
N GLY A 289 -0.28 15.85 -1.79
CA GLY A 289 -0.65 16.51 -0.54
C GLY A 289 0.52 16.68 0.47
N GLY A 290 1.68 16.07 0.20
CA GLY A 290 2.91 16.28 0.98
C GLY A 290 3.20 15.20 2.02
N ALA A 291 2.52 14.05 2.00
CA ALA A 291 2.92 12.90 2.80
C ALA A 291 4.38 12.51 2.46
N LEU A 292 5.16 12.07 3.47
CA LEU A 292 6.50 11.53 3.20
C LEU A 292 6.39 10.12 2.63
N ASN A 293 5.53 9.31 3.25
CA ASN A 293 5.20 7.99 2.79
C ASN A 293 3.70 7.77 2.83
N PHE A 294 3.23 6.95 1.89
CA PHE A 294 1.88 6.44 1.90
C PHE A 294 1.93 4.92 1.76
N ILE A 295 1.15 4.23 2.58
CA ILE A 295 0.91 2.80 2.46
C ILE A 295 -0.59 2.60 2.27
N GLY A 296 -0.94 1.87 1.22
CA GLY A 296 -2.33 1.51 0.92
C GLY A 296 -2.39 0.24 0.10
N THR A 297 -3.58 -0.29 -0.15
CA THR A 297 -3.76 -1.57 -0.82
C THR A 297 -4.12 -1.39 -2.29
N MET A 298 -3.46 -2.11 -3.21
CA MET A 298 -3.82 -2.01 -4.63
C MET A 298 -5.19 -2.63 -4.94
N ALA A 299 -5.66 -3.55 -4.11
CA ALA A 299 -6.92 -4.25 -4.25
C ALA A 299 -7.59 -4.36 -2.88
N PRO A 300 -8.89 -4.71 -2.82
CA PRO A 300 -9.56 -4.83 -1.54
C PRO A 300 -8.94 -5.92 -0.67
N ILE A 301 -8.98 -5.70 0.64
CA ILE A 301 -8.49 -6.64 1.64
C ILE A 301 -9.63 -7.10 2.54
N SER A 302 -9.46 -8.23 3.22
CA SER A 302 -10.39 -8.62 4.29
C SER A 302 -10.22 -7.69 5.51
N LYS A 303 -11.29 -7.50 6.27
CA LYS A 303 -11.27 -6.68 7.50
C LYS A 303 -10.23 -7.20 8.51
N LYS A 304 -10.21 -8.53 8.69
CA LYS A 304 -9.27 -9.21 9.59
C LYS A 304 -7.83 -8.98 9.13
N MET A 305 -7.52 -9.16 7.84
CA MET A 305 -6.18 -8.88 7.32
C MET A 305 -5.80 -7.41 7.53
N GLY A 306 -6.71 -6.46 7.31
CA GLY A 306 -6.47 -5.04 7.55
C GLY A 306 -5.95 -4.74 8.96
N VAL A 307 -6.67 -5.22 9.98
CA VAL A 307 -6.31 -5.02 11.38
C VAL A 307 -5.00 -5.72 11.73
N LEU A 308 -4.88 -7.00 11.40
CA LEU A 308 -3.70 -7.81 11.76
C LEU A 308 -2.43 -7.33 11.08
N PHE A 309 -2.52 -6.96 9.80
CA PHE A 309 -1.38 -6.47 9.04
C PHE A 309 -0.89 -5.13 9.58
N ALA A 310 -1.79 -4.19 9.90
CA ALA A 310 -1.40 -2.90 10.47
C ALA A 310 -0.70 -3.07 11.82
N ARG A 311 -1.22 -3.93 12.71
CA ARG A 311 -0.60 -4.25 14.01
C ARG A 311 0.81 -4.80 13.83
N GLN A 312 0.98 -5.77 12.94
CA GLN A 312 2.30 -6.34 12.67
C GLN A 312 3.24 -5.30 12.05
N PHE A 313 2.76 -4.50 11.10
CA PHE A 313 3.55 -3.46 10.46
C PHE A 313 4.11 -2.43 11.45
N TYR A 314 3.28 -1.92 12.36
CA TYR A 314 3.77 -0.96 13.35
C TYR A 314 4.70 -1.59 14.39
N ARG A 315 4.51 -2.88 14.71
CA ARG A 315 5.49 -3.63 15.53
C ARG A 315 6.85 -3.67 14.85
N GLU A 316 6.91 -3.97 13.56
CA GLU A 316 8.18 -3.96 12.79
C GLU A 316 8.76 -2.54 12.66
N LEU A 317 7.91 -1.53 12.43
CA LEU A 317 8.36 -0.15 12.18
C LEU A 317 8.91 0.52 13.44
N PHE A 318 8.28 0.30 14.59
CA PHE A 318 8.63 0.93 15.87
C PHE A 318 9.44 0.03 16.80
N ALA A 319 9.77 -1.19 16.38
CA ALA A 319 10.64 -2.07 17.14
C ALA A 319 12.01 -1.40 17.39
N SER A 320 12.51 -1.57 18.61
CA SER A 320 13.90 -1.24 18.93
C SER A 320 14.81 -2.30 18.31
N HIS A 321 15.60 -1.90 17.31
CA HIS A 321 16.58 -2.77 16.69
C HIS A 321 18.00 -2.41 17.13
N PRO A 322 18.87 -3.41 17.36
CA PRO A 322 20.27 -3.16 17.76
C PRO A 322 21.04 -2.29 16.77
N ASP A 323 20.69 -2.37 15.48
CA ASP A 323 21.36 -1.67 14.38
C ASP A 323 20.73 -0.30 14.07
N GLY A 324 19.81 0.18 14.91
CA GLY A 324 19.07 1.43 14.71
C GLY A 324 17.69 1.24 14.07
N PRO A 325 16.94 2.33 13.80
CA PRO A 325 15.57 2.26 13.31
C PRO A 325 15.43 1.50 11.99
N VAL A 326 14.36 0.72 11.85
CA VAL A 326 14.04 0.01 10.61
C VAL A 326 13.37 0.96 9.63
N SER A 327 13.81 0.88 8.37
CA SER A 327 13.18 1.64 7.29
C SER A 327 11.77 1.15 7.00
N VAL A 328 10.88 2.05 6.59
CA VAL A 328 9.47 1.76 6.27
C VAL A 328 9.30 0.66 5.21
N ALA A 329 10.17 0.61 4.19
CA ALA A 329 10.11 -0.44 3.17
C ALA A 329 10.47 -1.82 3.73
N GLU A 330 11.47 -1.87 4.62
CA GLU A 330 11.86 -3.11 5.28
C GLU A 330 10.79 -3.56 6.27
N ALA A 331 10.22 -2.66 7.08
CA ALA A 331 9.12 -3.00 7.98
C ALA A 331 7.93 -3.59 7.20
N LEU A 332 7.58 -2.99 6.06
CA LEU A 332 6.51 -3.49 5.19
C LEU A 332 6.83 -4.88 4.61
N ARG A 333 8.06 -5.07 4.12
CA ARG A 333 8.49 -6.36 3.58
C ARG A 333 8.52 -7.45 4.64
N THR A 334 9.09 -7.18 5.81
CA THR A 334 9.12 -8.12 6.95
C THR A 334 7.71 -8.51 7.37
N THR A 335 6.79 -7.55 7.41
CA THR A 335 5.37 -7.83 7.67
C THR A 335 4.80 -8.82 6.67
N LYS A 336 5.01 -8.61 5.37
CA LYS A 336 4.54 -9.54 4.32
C LYS A 336 5.17 -10.93 4.47
N ASN A 337 6.47 -10.99 4.77
CA ASN A 337 7.18 -12.26 5.01
C ASN A 337 6.59 -13.04 6.19
N ASN A 338 6.21 -12.35 7.27
CA ASN A 338 5.59 -12.97 8.44
C ASN A 338 4.23 -13.60 8.09
N PHE A 339 3.43 -12.96 7.23
CA PHE A 339 2.17 -13.53 6.75
C PHE A 339 2.32 -14.60 5.65
N SER A 340 3.44 -14.63 4.91
CA SER A 340 3.74 -15.71 3.98
C SER A 340 4.33 -16.96 4.65
N SER A 341 4.70 -16.86 5.93
CA SER A 341 5.25 -17.98 6.72
C SER A 341 4.27 -19.16 6.80
N PRO A 342 4.75 -20.41 6.87
CA PRO A 342 3.91 -21.58 7.16
C PRO A 342 3.13 -21.48 8.47
N GLN A 343 3.61 -20.66 9.41
CA GLN A 343 2.98 -20.36 10.69
C GLN A 343 2.93 -18.83 10.84
N PRO A 344 1.90 -18.17 10.29
CA PRO A 344 1.74 -16.73 10.44
C PRO A 344 1.48 -16.38 11.92
N PRO A 345 1.87 -15.17 12.38
CA PRO A 345 1.80 -14.77 13.79
C PRO A 345 0.36 -14.76 14.34
N GLU A 346 -0.62 -14.47 13.49
CA GLU A 346 -2.05 -14.47 13.82
C GLU A 346 -2.79 -15.05 12.59
N GLU A 347 -3.87 -15.82 12.76
CA GLU A 347 -4.57 -16.48 11.63
C GLU A 347 -5.34 -15.47 10.77
N PRO A 348 -4.89 -15.28 9.52
CA PRO A 348 -5.80 -15.45 8.39
C PRO A 348 -5.17 -16.44 7.40
N ALA A 349 -4.99 -17.69 7.82
CA ALA A 349 -4.37 -18.72 6.98
C ALA A 349 -5.12 -18.87 5.64
N GLY A 350 -4.46 -18.46 4.56
CA GLY A 350 -5.04 -18.40 3.22
C GLY A 350 -5.91 -17.18 2.93
N ASP A 351 -5.50 -16.02 3.42
CA ASP A 351 -5.86 -14.74 2.81
C ASP A 351 -4.60 -14.17 2.12
N PRO A 352 -4.55 -14.06 0.78
CA PRO A 352 -3.37 -13.59 0.07
C PRO A 352 -3.24 -12.05 0.07
N SER A 353 -4.21 -11.33 0.66
CA SER A 353 -4.30 -9.88 0.57
C SER A 353 -3.23 -9.11 1.35
N TYR A 354 -2.42 -9.80 2.18
CA TYR A 354 -1.18 -9.23 2.74
C TYR A 354 -0.20 -8.77 1.65
N LEU A 355 -0.26 -9.35 0.45
CA LEU A 355 0.58 -8.94 -0.67
C LEU A 355 0.15 -7.62 -1.33
N PHE A 356 -1.09 -7.15 -1.08
CA PHE A 356 -1.68 -6.02 -1.81
C PHE A 356 -1.17 -4.66 -1.34
N TYR A 357 -0.51 -4.59 -0.18
CA TYR A 357 0.02 -3.35 0.37
C TYR A 357 1.17 -2.81 -0.49
N CYS A 358 1.05 -1.57 -0.92
CA CYS A 358 2.02 -0.83 -1.71
C CYS A 358 2.62 0.29 -0.86
N LEU A 359 3.93 0.48 -0.94
CA LEU A 359 4.60 1.65 -0.36
C LEU A 359 4.81 2.70 -1.45
N TYR A 360 4.44 3.94 -1.14
CA TYR A 360 4.77 5.14 -1.89
C TYR A 360 5.73 6.03 -1.08
N GLY A 361 6.67 6.68 -1.76
CA GLY A 361 7.68 7.54 -1.15
C GLY A 361 9.03 6.84 -0.88
N PRO A 362 9.97 7.51 -0.18
CA PRO A 362 11.31 6.97 0.09
C PRO A 362 11.27 5.62 0.81
N PRO A 363 11.98 4.60 0.30
CA PRO A 363 12.00 3.30 0.98
C PRO A 363 12.76 3.32 2.30
N ASP A 364 13.74 4.21 2.42
CA ASP A 364 14.67 4.30 3.55
C ASP A 364 14.22 5.29 4.64
N ALA A 365 12.99 5.79 4.57
CA ALA A 365 12.44 6.60 5.64
C ALA A 365 12.28 5.80 6.93
N THR A 366 12.57 6.40 8.07
CA THR A 366 12.44 5.79 9.41
C THR A 366 11.52 6.63 10.27
N TYR A 367 10.77 5.98 11.17
CA TYR A 367 9.80 6.64 12.03
C TYR A 367 10.05 6.23 13.47
N THR A 368 10.16 7.18 14.38
CA THR A 368 10.47 6.90 15.80
C THR A 368 9.49 7.62 16.72
N PRO A 369 8.77 6.89 17.59
CA PRO A 369 7.92 7.49 18.61
C PRO A 369 8.73 8.41 19.54
N VAL A 370 8.27 9.64 19.72
CA VAL A 370 8.90 10.58 20.66
C VAL A 370 8.47 10.21 22.08
N GLN A 371 9.36 9.55 22.81
CA GLN A 371 9.21 9.33 24.24
C GLN A 371 9.41 10.68 24.94
N GLY A 372 8.37 11.16 25.65
CA GLY A 372 8.33 12.52 26.19
C GLY A 372 9.36 12.83 27.27
#